data_AF-R6BH18-F1
#
_entry.id   AF-R6BH18-F1
#
_cell.length_a   1.000
_cell.length_b   1.000
_cell.length_c   1.000
_cell.angle_alpha   90.00
_cell.angle_beta   90.00
_cell.angle_gamma   90.00
#
_symmetry.space_group_name_H-M   'P 1'
#
loop_
_entity.id
_entity.type
_entity.pdbx_description
1 polymer ?
#
loop_
_entity_poly.entity_id
_entity_poly.type
_entity_poly.pdbx_seq_one_letter_code
_entity_poly.pdbx_strand_id
1 'polypeptide(L)'
;MLNYGFGICRIYKDEEPPEAGEIKVTGGKKRNILCTYREPFSYLDTEGVDFSQIERKQIKEETLAAPVKQGEKAGELQYFLNGKQIGSVDILTTEEVQRAGFVDYFQEGVEAFLL
;
A
#
# COMPACT_ATOMS: atom_id res chain seq x y z
N MET A 1 34.79 -26.72 13.26
CA MET A 1 34.60 -26.35 11.84
C MET A 1 33.36 -25.48 11.74
N LEU A 2 33.53 -24.15 11.76
CA LEU A 2 32.45 -23.17 11.57
C LEU A 2 32.32 -22.86 10.07
N ASN A 3 31.87 -23.82 9.28
CA ASN A 3 31.46 -23.59 7.89
C ASN A 3 29.94 -23.45 7.87
N TYR A 4 29.43 -22.47 8.61
CA TYR A 4 28.00 -22.15 8.59
C TYR A 4 27.76 -21.19 7.42
N GLY A 5 27.44 -21.75 6.27
CA GLY A 5 26.58 -21.16 5.24
C GLY A 5 26.67 -19.64 5.01
N PHE A 6 27.85 -19.09 4.71
CA PHE A 6 27.96 -17.79 4.01
C PHE A 6 27.61 -17.96 2.52
N GLY A 7 26.53 -18.69 2.25
CA GLY A 7 25.97 -18.84 0.91
C GLY A 7 25.28 -17.52 0.56
N ILE A 8 26.01 -16.66 -0.16
CA ILE A 8 25.54 -15.55 -1.00
C ILE A 8 24.13 -15.05 -0.63
N CYS A 9 23.97 -14.39 0.52
CA CYS A 9 22.73 -13.69 0.86
C CYS A 9 22.64 -12.45 -0.02
N ARG A 10 21.68 -12.40 -0.94
CA ARG A 10 21.39 -11.22 -1.76
C ARG A 10 20.02 -10.69 -1.37
N ILE A 11 19.95 -9.38 -1.18
CA ILE A 11 18.68 -8.70 -0.89
C ILE A 11 18.25 -7.99 -2.16
N TYR A 12 17.08 -8.36 -2.67
CA TYR A 12 16.36 -7.55 -3.64
C TYR A 12 15.61 -6.46 -2.87
N LYS A 13 15.68 -5.23 -3.35
CA LYS A 13 14.88 -4.11 -2.86
C LYS A 13 14.29 -3.41 -4.08
N ASP A 14 12.97 -3.20 -4.08
CA ASP A 14 12.35 -2.40 -5.13
C ASP A 14 12.59 -0.91 -4.82
N GLU A 15 13.61 -0.32 -5.45
CA GLU A 15 13.96 1.08 -5.29
C GLU A 15 13.10 2.02 -6.14
N GLU A 16 12.53 1.48 -7.23
CA GLU A 16 11.71 2.23 -8.20
C GLU A 16 10.39 1.47 -8.46
N PRO A 17 9.52 1.36 -7.43
CA PRO A 17 8.20 0.77 -7.63
C PRO A 17 7.36 1.66 -8.56
N PRO A 18 6.49 1.05 -9.38
CA PRO A 18 5.58 1.81 -10.25
C PRO A 18 4.70 2.74 -9.41
N GLU A 19 4.25 3.87 -9.96
CA GLU A 19 3.40 4.80 -9.23
C GLU A 19 2.16 4.11 -8.64
N ALA A 20 1.90 4.33 -7.35
CA ALA A 20 0.70 3.83 -6.69
C ALA A 20 -0.57 4.47 -7.27
N GLY A 21 -0.44 5.63 -7.92
CA GLY A 21 -1.52 6.31 -8.63
C GLY A 21 -2.59 6.88 -7.68
N GLU A 22 -3.78 7.08 -8.22
CA GLU A 22 -4.94 7.56 -7.47
C GLU A 22 -6.04 6.51 -7.45
N ILE A 23 -6.87 6.54 -6.40
CA ILE A 23 -8.10 5.77 -6.30
C ILE A 23 -9.32 6.68 -6.27
N LYS A 24 -10.39 6.26 -6.95
CA LYS A 24 -11.65 6.99 -6.97
C LYS A 24 -12.41 6.75 -5.67
N VAL A 25 -13.06 7.79 -5.16
CA VAL A 25 -13.88 7.75 -3.95
C VAL A 25 -15.31 8.14 -4.28
N THR A 26 -16.24 7.27 -3.89
CA THR A 26 -17.67 7.44 -4.09
C THR A 26 -18.33 7.91 -2.78
N GLY A 27 -19.26 8.86 -2.89
CA GLY A 27 -19.97 9.43 -1.73
C GLY A 27 -19.11 10.32 -0.81
N GLY A 28 -17.86 10.59 -1.18
CA GLY A 28 -16.93 11.44 -0.45
C GLY A 28 -16.96 12.90 -0.87
N LYS A 29 -16.45 13.78 0.00
CA LYS A 29 -16.23 15.20 -0.31
C LYS A 29 -15.19 15.38 -1.43
N LYS A 30 -14.27 14.43 -1.57
CA LYS A 30 -13.32 14.31 -2.68
C LYS A 30 -13.68 13.12 -3.56
N ARG A 31 -13.38 13.26 -4.86
CA ARG A 31 -13.66 12.23 -5.88
C ARG A 31 -12.48 11.29 -6.11
N ASN A 32 -11.25 11.74 -5.85
CA ASN A 32 -10.03 10.95 -6.00
C ASN A 32 -9.13 11.20 -4.79
N ILE A 33 -8.34 10.20 -4.41
CA ILE A 33 -7.29 10.27 -3.38
C ILE A 33 -6.01 9.67 -3.97
N LEU A 34 -4.87 10.30 -3.69
CA LEU A 34 -3.56 9.74 -4.00
C LEU A 34 -3.29 8.50 -3.13
N CYS A 35 -2.61 7.54 -3.72
CA CYS A 35 -2.15 6.35 -3.03
C CYS A 35 -0.63 6.37 -2.87
N THR A 36 -0.16 5.70 -1.82
CA THR A 36 1.26 5.47 -1.57
C THR A 36 1.47 4.03 -1.13
N TYR A 37 2.70 3.54 -1.23
CA TYR A 37 3.06 2.25 -0.65
C TYR A 37 3.30 2.40 0.85
N ARG A 38 2.89 1.40 1.64
CA ARG A 38 3.18 1.37 3.08
C ARG A 38 4.69 1.42 3.34
N GLU A 39 5.45 0.63 2.58
CA GLU A 39 6.89 0.45 2.74
C GLU A 39 7.51 -0.09 1.44
N PRO A 40 8.81 0.11 1.19
CA PRO A 40 9.48 -0.51 0.05
C PRO A 40 9.55 -2.04 0.22
N PHE A 41 9.34 -2.78 -0.86
CA PHE A 41 9.47 -4.23 -0.82
C PHE A 41 10.94 -4.64 -0.72
N SER A 42 11.23 -5.62 0.15
CA SER A 42 12.52 -6.30 0.17
C SER A 42 12.36 -7.81 0.26
N TYR A 43 13.20 -8.53 -0.47
CA TYR A 43 13.20 -9.99 -0.50
C TYR A 43 14.63 -10.49 -0.29
N LEU A 44 14.82 -11.32 0.74
CA LEU A 44 16.08 -12.01 1.00
C LEU A 44 16.09 -13.30 0.21
N ASP A 45 17.06 -13.39 -0.70
CA ASP A 45 17.37 -14.62 -1.39
C ASP A 45 18.59 -15.31 -0.79
N THR A 46 18.47 -16.62 -0.66
CA THR A 46 19.51 -17.55 -0.19
C THR A 46 19.89 -18.60 -1.24
N GLU A 47 19.19 -18.64 -2.38
CA GLU A 47 19.33 -19.65 -3.42
C GLU A 47 20.10 -19.14 -4.67
N GLY A 48 20.43 -17.85 -4.71
CA GLY A 48 21.12 -17.24 -5.84
C GLY A 48 20.21 -17.01 -7.05
N VAL A 49 18.92 -16.75 -6.83
CA VAL A 49 17.95 -16.51 -7.90
C VAL A 49 18.22 -15.20 -8.63
N ASP A 50 17.87 -15.21 -9.92
CA ASP A 50 17.98 -14.03 -10.77
C ASP A 50 16.81 -13.07 -10.51
N PHE A 51 17.11 -11.93 -9.89
CA PHE A 51 16.11 -10.91 -9.57
C PHE A 51 15.44 -10.28 -10.80
N SER A 52 16.02 -10.42 -12.00
CA SER A 52 15.39 -9.94 -13.24
C SER A 52 14.13 -10.73 -13.59
N GLN A 53 13.93 -11.90 -12.97
CA GLN A 53 12.72 -12.71 -13.12
C GLN A 53 11.60 -12.32 -12.15
N ILE A 54 11.81 -11.29 -11.32
CA ILE A 54 10.75 -10.81 -10.41
C ILE A 54 9.69 -10.08 -11.23
N GLU A 55 8.49 -10.63 -11.21
CA GLU A 55 7.30 -10.03 -11.80
C GLU A 55 6.53 -9.25 -10.73
N ARG A 56 5.99 -8.09 -11.13
CA ARG A 56 5.24 -7.19 -10.26
C ARG A 56 3.80 -7.11 -10.76
N LYS A 57 2.82 -7.34 -9.88
CA LYS A 57 1.40 -7.22 -10.20
C LYS A 57 0.73 -6.26 -9.23
N GLN A 58 0.28 -5.13 -9.76
CA GLN A 58 -0.45 -4.13 -8.98
C GLN A 58 -1.93 -4.48 -8.99
N ILE A 59 -2.48 -4.77 -7.81
CA ILE A 59 -3.90 -5.05 -7.61
C ILE A 59 -4.47 -3.89 -6.81
N LYS A 60 -5.33 -3.08 -7.43
CA LYS A 60 -6.00 -1.94 -6.79
C LYS A 60 -7.50 -2.10 -6.91
N GLU A 61 -8.21 -1.61 -5.92
CA GLU A 61 -9.65 -1.48 -6.03
C GLU A 61 -10.01 -0.38 -7.04
N GLU A 62 -11.11 -0.54 -7.77
CA GLU A 62 -11.54 0.47 -8.75
C GLU A 62 -12.06 1.73 -8.06
N THR A 63 -12.73 1.57 -6.92
CA THR A 63 -13.34 2.66 -6.15
C THR A 63 -13.43 2.31 -4.67
N LEU A 64 -13.19 3.29 -3.79
CA LEU A 64 -13.51 3.23 -2.36
C LEU A 64 -14.81 3.98 -2.06
N ALA A 65 -15.54 3.58 -1.02
CA ALA A 65 -16.73 4.26 -0.55
C ALA A 65 -16.41 5.10 0.69
N ALA A 66 -16.87 6.35 0.75
CA ALA A 66 -16.65 7.20 1.92
C ALA A 66 -17.44 6.72 3.17
N PRO A 67 -16.94 6.94 4.39
CA PRO A 67 -15.70 7.65 4.71
C PRO A 67 -14.46 6.77 4.50
N VAL A 68 -13.43 7.34 3.88
CA VAL A 68 -12.12 6.71 3.68
C VAL A 68 -11.16 7.29 4.71
N LYS A 69 -10.41 6.45 5.41
CA LYS A 69 -9.39 6.90 6.37
C LYS A 69 -8.05 7.10 5.69
N GLN A 70 -7.20 7.96 6.26
CA GLN A 70 -5.80 8.01 5.88
C GLN A 70 -5.11 6.69 6.26
N GLY A 71 -4.31 6.13 5.37
CA GLY A 71 -3.65 4.84 5.58
C GLY A 71 -4.56 3.64 5.36
N GLU A 72 -5.74 3.83 4.77
CA GLU A 72 -6.66 2.76 4.40
C GLU A 72 -6.12 1.99 3.20
N LYS A 73 -6.28 0.67 3.20
CA LYS A 73 -5.78 -0.19 2.13
C LYS A 73 -6.65 -0.01 0.88
N ALA A 74 -6.05 0.53 -0.18
CA ALA A 74 -6.63 0.72 -1.51
C ALA A 74 -6.25 -0.41 -2.50
N GLY A 75 -5.32 -1.28 -2.09
CA GLY A 75 -4.81 -2.36 -2.92
C GLY A 75 -3.50 -2.92 -2.38
N GLU A 76 -2.77 -3.61 -3.24
CA GLU A 76 -1.46 -4.17 -2.97
C GLU A 76 -0.64 -4.34 -4.25
N LEU A 77 0.67 -4.23 -4.12
CA LEU A 77 1.63 -4.60 -5.16
C LEU A 77 2.23 -5.96 -4.78
N GLN A 78 1.89 -6.98 -5.55
CA GLN A 78 2.36 -8.35 -5.34
C GLN A 78 3.61 -8.62 -6.18
N TYR A 79 4.57 -9.33 -5.58
CA TYR A 79 5.81 -9.72 -6.21
C TYR A 79 5.83 -11.23 -6.41
N PHE A 80 6.17 -11.67 -7.61
CA PHE A 80 6.24 -13.06 -8.00
C PHE A 80 7.63 -13.39 -8.53
N LEU A 81 8.11 -14.56 -8.20
CA LEU A 81 9.35 -15.11 -8.74
C LEU A 81 9.05 -16.53 -9.21
N ASN A 82 9.34 -16.82 -10.48
CA ASN A 82 9.02 -18.13 -11.09
C ASN A 82 7.56 -18.54 -10.89
N GLY A 83 6.63 -17.57 -10.97
CA GLY A 83 5.20 -17.79 -10.77
C GLY A 83 4.75 -17.99 -9.31
N LYS A 84 5.68 -18.02 -8.35
CA LYS A 84 5.36 -18.10 -6.91
C LYS A 84 5.37 -16.70 -6.30
N GLN A 85 4.33 -16.37 -5.54
CA GLN A 85 4.30 -15.11 -4.78
C GLN A 85 5.39 -15.14 -3.70
N ILE A 86 6.30 -14.17 -3.76
CA ILE A 86 7.39 -14.00 -2.78
C ILE A 86 7.05 -12.95 -1.72
N GLY A 87 6.07 -12.09 -1.99
CA GLY A 87 5.54 -11.14 -1.02
C GLY A 87 4.65 -10.09 -1.65
N SER A 88 4.23 -9.12 -0.85
CA SER A 88 3.36 -8.02 -1.29
C SER A 88 3.54 -6.80 -0.41
N VAL A 89 3.25 -5.63 -0.96
CA VAL A 89 3.25 -4.35 -0.26
C VAL A 89 1.85 -3.73 -0.35
N ASP A 90 1.31 -3.30 0.78
CA ASP A 90 0.01 -2.63 0.81
C ASP A 90 0.09 -1.25 0.14
N ILE A 91 -0.91 -0.96 -0.70
CA ILE A 91 -1.15 0.37 -1.26
C ILE A 91 -2.15 1.06 -0.36
N LEU A 92 -1.74 2.17 0.24
CA LEU A 92 -2.51 2.92 1.22
C LEU A 92 -2.95 4.28 0.67
N THR A 93 -4.07 4.79 1.16
CA THR A 93 -4.52 6.16 0.90
C THR A 93 -3.65 7.17 1.64
N THR A 94 -3.33 8.30 0.99
CA THR A 94 -2.48 9.34 1.59
C THR A 94 -3.23 10.29 2.52
N GLU A 95 -4.56 10.31 2.42
CA GLU A 95 -5.42 11.28 3.10
C GLU A 95 -6.79 10.66 3.44
N GLU A 96 -7.51 11.28 4.37
CA GLU A 96 -8.88 10.92 4.72
C GLU A 96 -9.90 11.66 3.87
N VAL A 97 -11.02 10.99 3.54
CA VAL A 97 -12.16 11.59 2.85
C VAL A 97 -13.45 11.26 3.58
N GLN A 98 -14.03 12.30 4.16
CA GLN A 98 -15.34 12.22 4.81
C GLN A 98 -16.48 12.16 3.79
N ARG A 99 -17.63 11.63 4.22
CA ARG A 99 -18.86 11.62 3.41
C ARG A 99 -19.32 13.05 3.12
N ALA A 100 -19.87 13.27 1.93
CA ALA A 100 -20.30 14.58 1.45
C ALA A 100 -21.43 15.27 2.27
N GLY A 101 -21.98 14.63 3.30
CA GLY A 101 -23.02 15.18 4.19
C GLY A 101 -22.77 14.99 5.69
N PHE A 102 -21.54 14.65 6.11
CA PHE A 102 -21.22 14.39 7.53
C PHE A 102 -20.70 15.62 8.29
N VAL A 103 -20.43 16.72 7.58
CA VAL A 103 -19.84 17.94 8.17
C VAL A 103 -20.78 18.56 9.20
N ASP A 104 -22.09 18.49 8.97
CA ASP A 104 -23.10 19.05 9.87
C ASP A 104 -23.12 18.37 11.25
N TYR A 105 -22.80 17.08 11.34
CA TYR A 105 -22.89 16.34 12.61
C TYR A 105 -21.64 16.47 13.50
N PHE A 106 -20.46 16.75 12.92
CA PHE A 106 -19.21 16.76 13.70
C PHE A 106 -18.91 18.12 14.34
N GLN A 107 -19.45 19.22 13.80
CA GLN A 107 -19.28 20.55 14.40
C GLN A 107 -19.96 20.65 15.78
N GLU A 108 -21.10 19.99 15.98
CA GLU A 108 -21.82 20.04 17.26
C GLU A 108 -21.11 19.27 18.40
N GLY A 109 -20.28 18.26 18.06
CA GLY A 109 -19.61 17.42 19.07
C GLY A 109 -18.35 18.05 19.70
N VAL A 110 -17.69 18.98 19.01
CA VAL A 110 -16.45 19.61 19.49
C VAL A 110 -16.74 20.77 20.44
N GLU A 111 -17.87 21.48 20.27
CA GLU A 111 -18.28 22.52 21.22
C GLU A 111 -18.69 21.95 22.59
N ALA A 112 -19.19 20.71 22.63
CA ALA A 112 -19.63 20.06 23.87
C ALA A 112 -18.47 19.49 24.74
N PHE A 113 -17.24 19.42 24.22
CA PHE A 113 -16.07 18.93 24.96
C PHE A 113 -15.15 20.06 25.45
N LEU A 114 -15.43 21.32 25.06
CA LEU A 114 -14.67 22.51 25.41
C LEU A 114 -15.39 23.43 26.43
N LEU A 115 -16.47 22.94 27.06
CA LEU A 115 -17.28 23.63 28.07
C LEU A 115 -17.40 22.77 29.33
#